data_AF-A0A928ZE16-F1
#
_entry.id   AF-A0A928ZE16-F1
#
_cell.length_a   1.000
_cell.length_b   1.000
_cell.length_c   1.000
_cell.angle_alpha   90.00
_cell.angle_beta   90.00
_cell.angle_gamma   90.00
#
_symmetry.space_group_name_H-M   'P 1'
#
loop_
_entity.id
_entity.type
_entity.pdbx_description
1 polymer ?
#
loop_
_entity_poly.entity_id
_entity_poly.type
_entity_poly.pdbx_seq_one_letter_code
_entity_poly.pdbx_strand_id
1 'polypeptide(L)'
;MNGKVWLIGGTSDSATIAKILMASSLPLVITVATANATSLYSSVNQVAVGCMDADQMTAFCQQRNIVAVVDASHPYAVEVSRQAIAVTTALNIPYLRYERVGCSPSAANTPILELDSFDTLIAGDYLREQQVLLTVGCKALPLFKSWQERATLYARVLPNIASIETALAAGFKSDRLIAIRPPLSFALETALWQQWNISLVVTKASGTAGGEDIKRQVAANLNVPLIVITRPQIIYPQQTSEFPEVLAFCRQV
;
A
#
# COMPACT_ATOMS: atom_id res chain seq x y z
N MET A 1 32.57 -5.27 -1.64
CA MET A 1 31.61 -5.64 -0.58
C MET A 1 31.06 -7.03 -0.91
N ASN A 2 31.07 -7.98 0.02
CA ASN A 2 30.61 -9.36 -0.24
C ASN A 2 29.14 -9.61 0.18
N GLY A 3 28.44 -8.58 0.65
CA GLY A 3 27.06 -8.65 1.12
C GLY A 3 26.04 -8.13 0.13
N LYS A 4 24.76 -8.42 0.37
CA LYS A 4 23.63 -7.96 -0.44
C LYS A 4 22.70 -7.05 0.36
N VAL A 5 22.10 -6.08 -0.31
CA VAL A 5 20.98 -5.31 0.21
C VAL A 5 19.71 -6.13 0.01
N TRP A 6 18.91 -6.27 1.07
CA TRP A 6 17.57 -6.83 0.97
C TRP A 6 16.54 -5.71 0.84
N LEU A 7 15.82 -5.69 -0.28
CA LEU A 7 14.70 -4.76 -0.52
C LEU A 7 13.36 -5.49 -0.33
N ILE A 8 12.61 -5.07 0.69
CA ILE A 8 11.23 -5.53 0.88
C ILE A 8 10.32 -4.73 -0.07
N GLY A 9 9.70 -5.43 -1.02
CA GLY A 9 9.02 -4.82 -2.16
C GLY A 9 7.51 -5.07 -2.24
N GLY A 10 6.95 -4.73 -3.39
CA GLY A 10 5.52 -4.83 -3.72
C GLY A 10 4.86 -3.48 -4.03
N THR A 11 5.63 -2.40 -4.08
CA THR A 11 5.15 -1.03 -4.34
C THR A 11 5.81 -0.43 -5.58
N SER A 12 5.19 0.57 -6.18
CA SER A 12 5.83 1.36 -7.25
C SER A 12 7.17 1.96 -6.82
N ASP A 13 7.27 2.40 -5.56
CA ASP A 13 8.48 3.05 -5.03
C ASP A 13 9.62 2.05 -4.90
N SER A 14 9.31 0.85 -4.38
CA SER A 14 10.31 -0.22 -4.31
C SER A 14 10.83 -0.61 -5.71
N ALA A 15 10.00 -0.53 -6.75
CA ALA A 15 10.46 -0.75 -8.13
C ALA A 15 11.40 0.37 -8.61
N THR A 16 11.13 1.63 -8.25
CA THR A 16 12.03 2.76 -8.50
C THR A 16 13.34 2.62 -7.74
N ILE A 17 13.29 2.29 -6.44
CA ILE A 17 14.47 2.03 -5.61
C ILE A 17 15.31 0.91 -6.21
N ALA A 18 14.69 -0.21 -6.60
CA ALA A 18 15.39 -1.31 -7.23
C ALA A 18 16.18 -0.85 -8.48
N LYS A 19 15.58 -0.02 -9.34
CA LYS A 19 16.27 0.54 -10.52
C LYS A 19 17.47 1.41 -10.12
N ILE A 20 17.33 2.25 -9.10
CA ILE A 20 18.41 3.14 -8.61
C ILE A 20 19.58 2.32 -8.05
N LEU A 21 19.28 1.30 -7.24
CA LEU A 21 20.30 0.44 -6.63
C LEU A 21 21.03 -0.41 -7.69
N MET A 22 20.29 -0.95 -8.67
CA MET A 22 20.85 -1.71 -9.79
C MET A 22 21.76 -0.83 -10.66
N ALA A 23 21.34 0.40 -10.98
CA ALA A 23 22.16 1.35 -11.73
C ALA A 23 23.47 1.73 -11.00
N SER A 24 23.49 1.59 -9.67
CA SER A 24 24.67 1.80 -8.83
C SER A 24 25.50 0.53 -8.60
N SER A 25 25.21 -0.57 -9.30
CA SER A 25 25.91 -1.86 -9.19
C SER A 25 25.93 -2.46 -7.78
N LEU A 26 24.92 -2.16 -6.95
CA LEU A 26 24.79 -2.74 -5.61
C LEU A 26 24.14 -4.12 -5.68
N PRO A 27 24.72 -5.18 -5.07
CA PRO A 27 24.09 -6.49 -5.01
C PRO A 27 22.76 -6.43 -4.26
N LEU A 28 21.68 -6.85 -4.91
CA LEU A 28 20.30 -6.71 -4.41
C LEU A 28 19.57 -8.05 -4.41
N VAL A 29 18.79 -8.30 -3.36
CA VAL A 29 17.74 -9.33 -3.34
C VAL A 29 16.41 -8.66 -2.99
N ILE A 30 15.36 -8.97 -3.75
CA ILE A 30 14.03 -8.40 -3.54
C ILE A 30 13.10 -9.49 -3.03
N THR A 31 12.26 -9.18 -2.05
CA THR A 31 11.15 -10.06 -1.64
C THR A 31 9.82 -9.38 -1.91
N VAL A 32 8.83 -10.15 -2.36
CA VAL A 32 7.46 -9.68 -2.57
C VAL A 32 6.45 -10.65 -1.99
N ALA A 33 5.35 -10.12 -1.45
CA ALA A 33 4.32 -10.95 -0.84
C ALA A 33 3.50 -11.78 -1.86
N THR A 34 3.46 -11.38 -3.13
CA THR A 34 2.62 -12.04 -4.15
C THR A 34 3.36 -12.21 -5.47
N ALA A 35 3.05 -13.28 -6.21
CA ALA A 35 3.65 -13.55 -7.51
C ALA A 35 3.39 -12.40 -8.50
N ASN A 36 2.21 -11.78 -8.49
CA ASN A 36 1.88 -10.67 -9.38
C ASN A 36 2.78 -9.44 -9.17
N ALA A 37 3.31 -9.22 -7.97
CA ALA A 37 4.20 -8.09 -7.71
C ALA A 37 5.58 -8.25 -8.38
N THR A 38 5.98 -9.47 -8.77
CA THR A 38 7.24 -9.71 -9.50
C THR A 38 7.30 -8.97 -10.83
N SER A 39 6.17 -8.72 -11.48
CA SER A 39 6.12 -8.00 -12.76
C SER A 39 6.63 -6.56 -12.66
N LEU A 40 6.70 -5.99 -11.45
CA LEU A 40 7.28 -4.66 -11.21
C LEU A 40 8.81 -4.64 -11.36
N TYR A 41 9.46 -5.81 -11.34
CA TYR A 41 10.92 -5.96 -11.27
C TYR A 41 11.47 -6.78 -12.44
N SER A 42 10.89 -6.64 -13.63
CA SER A 42 11.29 -7.41 -14.82
C SER A 42 12.78 -7.34 -15.17
N SER A 43 13.49 -6.31 -14.69
CA SER A 43 14.93 -6.11 -14.88
C SER A 43 15.80 -6.66 -13.75
N VAL A 44 15.24 -7.39 -12.79
CA VAL A 44 15.95 -7.88 -11.59
C VAL A 44 15.93 -9.41 -11.55
N ASN A 45 17.13 -10.01 -11.47
CA ASN A 45 17.28 -11.46 -11.56
C ASN A 45 16.99 -12.21 -10.23
N GLN A 46 16.92 -11.51 -9.09
CA GLN A 46 16.73 -12.12 -7.76
C GLN A 46 15.50 -11.55 -7.05
N VAL A 47 14.32 -12.04 -7.40
CA VAL A 47 13.05 -11.74 -6.72
C VAL A 47 12.49 -13.01 -6.09
N ALA A 48 12.39 -13.03 -4.76
CA ALA A 48 11.76 -14.11 -4.01
C ALA A 48 10.28 -13.77 -3.74
N VAL A 49 9.41 -14.77 -3.92
CA VAL A 49 7.97 -14.63 -3.69
C VAL A 49 7.57 -15.38 -2.44
N GLY A 50 6.84 -14.71 -1.55
CA GLY A 50 6.27 -15.30 -0.35
C GLY A 50 6.37 -14.37 0.85
N CYS A 51 5.45 -14.54 1.79
CA CYS A 51 5.61 -13.98 3.12
C CYS A 51 6.60 -14.85 3.90
N MET A 52 7.48 -14.20 4.67
CA MET A 52 8.37 -14.88 5.61
C MET A 52 7.93 -14.51 7.02
N ASP A 53 8.01 -15.46 7.95
CA ASP A 53 7.99 -15.17 9.38
C ASP A 53 9.38 -14.74 9.89
N ALA A 54 9.50 -14.43 11.18
CA ALA A 54 10.75 -13.95 11.77
C ALA A 54 11.90 -14.97 11.69
N ASP A 55 11.62 -16.26 11.83
CA ASP A 55 12.65 -17.31 11.76
C ASP A 55 13.14 -17.48 10.33
N GLN A 56 12.23 -17.48 9.37
CA GLN A 56 12.52 -17.49 7.94
C GLN A 56 13.30 -16.25 7.51
N MET A 57 12.93 -15.06 7.99
CA MET A 57 13.69 -13.83 7.75
C MET A 57 15.10 -13.89 8.32
N THR A 58 15.28 -14.47 9.51
CA THR A 58 16.60 -14.65 10.14
C THR A 58 17.49 -15.56 9.30
N ALA A 59 16.97 -16.73 8.93
CA ALA A 59 17.67 -17.67 8.06
C ALA A 59 17.98 -17.05 6.69
N PHE A 60 17.04 -16.31 6.13
CA PHE A 60 17.21 -15.61 4.86
C PHE A 60 18.36 -14.59 4.91
N CYS A 61 18.41 -13.76 5.96
CA CYS A 61 19.47 -12.78 6.16
C CYS A 61 20.86 -13.44 6.22
N GLN A 62 20.98 -14.54 6.96
CA GLN A 62 22.24 -15.27 7.11
C GLN A 62 22.64 -15.99 5.81
N GLN A 63 21.74 -16.74 5.19
CA GLN A 63 22.01 -17.51 3.97
C GLN A 63 22.35 -16.63 2.76
N ARG A 64 21.74 -15.44 2.67
CA ARG A 64 21.95 -14.51 1.55
C ARG A 64 23.05 -13.49 1.81
N ASN A 65 23.69 -13.54 2.98
CA ASN A 65 24.68 -12.58 3.44
C ASN A 65 24.15 -11.13 3.34
N ILE A 66 22.98 -10.90 3.94
CA ILE A 66 22.34 -9.58 3.93
C ILE A 66 23.09 -8.65 4.87
N VAL A 67 23.47 -7.49 4.35
CA VAL A 67 24.23 -6.46 5.09
C VAL A 67 23.43 -5.19 5.35
N ALA A 68 22.29 -5.01 4.69
CA ALA A 68 21.34 -3.95 4.98
C ALA A 68 19.94 -4.31 4.49
N VAL A 69 18.93 -3.75 5.15
CA VAL A 69 17.52 -3.89 4.77
C VAL A 69 16.95 -2.53 4.39
N VAL A 70 16.35 -2.46 3.21
CA VAL A 70 15.50 -1.35 2.79
C VAL A 70 14.05 -1.86 2.78
N ASP A 71 13.26 -1.39 3.73
CA ASP A 71 11.82 -1.66 3.76
C ASP A 71 11.09 -0.61 2.91
N ALA A 72 10.65 -1.02 1.72
CA ALA A 72 9.79 -0.23 0.84
C ALA A 72 8.42 -0.89 0.63
N SER A 73 7.98 -1.68 1.62
CA SER A 73 6.66 -2.30 1.64
C SER A 73 5.55 -1.25 1.74
N HIS A 74 4.31 -1.65 1.42
CA HIS A 74 3.17 -0.74 1.50
C HIS A 74 3.02 -0.18 2.94
N PRO A 75 2.66 1.11 3.15
CA PRO A 75 2.49 1.70 4.50
C PRO A 75 1.49 1.01 5.45
N TYR A 76 0.72 0.04 4.96
CA TYR A 76 -0.25 -0.72 5.74
C TYR A 76 0.22 -2.17 5.99
N ALA A 77 1.43 -2.52 5.53
CA ALA A 77 2.04 -3.82 5.73
C ALA A 77 2.80 -3.86 7.07
N VAL A 78 2.08 -3.57 8.16
CA VAL A 78 2.65 -3.40 9.51
C VAL A 78 3.47 -4.60 9.96
N GLU A 79 2.95 -5.81 9.72
CA GLU A 79 3.55 -7.03 10.25
C GLU A 79 4.92 -7.33 9.64
N VAL A 80 5.09 -7.13 8.33
CA VAL A 80 6.39 -7.37 7.68
C VAL A 80 7.44 -6.38 8.18
N SER A 81 7.07 -5.11 8.38
CA SER A 81 7.97 -4.11 8.94
C SER A 81 8.34 -4.45 10.39
N ARG A 82 7.37 -4.84 11.24
CA ARG A 82 7.62 -5.21 12.64
C ARG A 82 8.59 -6.39 12.75
N GLN A 83 8.37 -7.43 11.96
CA GLN A 83 9.22 -8.62 11.95
C GLN A 83 10.61 -8.29 11.41
N ALA A 84 10.71 -7.54 10.32
CA ALA A 84 11.99 -7.14 9.75
C ALA A 84 12.80 -6.28 10.73
N ILE A 85 12.18 -5.33 11.44
CA ILE A 85 12.84 -4.54 12.49
C ILE A 85 13.38 -5.48 13.58
N ALA A 86 12.55 -6.38 14.12
CA ALA A 86 12.99 -7.29 15.18
C ALA A 86 14.18 -8.17 14.76
N VAL A 87 14.14 -8.74 13.56
CA VAL A 87 15.21 -9.59 13.01
C VAL A 87 16.48 -8.80 12.75
N THR A 88 16.37 -7.63 12.13
CA THR A 88 17.53 -6.77 11.84
C THR A 88 18.19 -6.25 13.10
N THR A 89 17.42 -5.89 14.13
CA THR A 89 17.95 -5.54 15.45
C THR A 89 18.72 -6.71 16.08
N ALA A 90 18.15 -7.93 16.07
CA ALA A 90 18.81 -9.11 16.65
C ALA A 90 20.11 -9.49 15.92
N LEU A 91 20.17 -9.28 14.60
CA LEU A 91 21.34 -9.58 13.76
C LEU A 91 22.31 -8.41 13.61
N ASN A 92 22.03 -7.25 14.22
CA ASN A 92 22.78 -6.00 14.05
C ASN A 92 22.94 -5.59 12.57
N ILE A 93 21.89 -5.79 11.78
CA ILE A 93 21.81 -5.38 10.37
C ILE A 93 21.16 -3.98 10.31
N PRO A 94 21.77 -3.00 9.62
CA PRO A 94 21.14 -1.70 9.37
C PRO A 94 19.78 -1.84 8.68
N TYR A 95 18.80 -1.09 9.16
CA TYR A 95 17.44 -1.06 8.64
C TYR A 95 17.03 0.36 8.27
N LEU A 96 16.54 0.55 7.04
CA LEU A 96 15.97 1.81 6.57
C LEU A 96 14.55 1.58 6.05
N ARG A 97 13.58 2.34 6.58
CA ARG A 97 12.25 2.46 6.02
C ARG A 97 12.23 3.53 4.93
N TYR A 98 11.85 3.17 3.71
CA TYR A 98 11.39 4.15 2.73
C TYR A 98 9.87 4.31 2.87
N GLU A 99 9.43 5.52 3.18
CA GLU A 99 8.02 5.86 3.18
C GLU A 99 7.78 7.22 2.54
N ARG A 100 7.03 7.21 1.43
CA ARG A 100 6.63 8.42 0.71
C ARG A 100 5.86 9.40 1.60
N VAL A 101 5.98 10.70 1.34
CA VAL A 101 5.18 11.73 2.00
C VAL A 101 3.68 11.49 1.75
N GLY A 102 2.84 11.73 2.76
CA GLY A 102 1.38 11.70 2.62
C GLY A 102 0.86 12.85 1.76
N CYS A 103 -0.40 12.79 1.34
CA CYS A 103 -1.04 13.96 0.75
C CYS A 103 -1.46 14.93 1.86
N SER A 104 -1.00 16.18 1.80
CA SER A 104 -1.47 17.23 2.70
C SER A 104 -2.96 17.53 2.45
N PRO A 105 -3.72 17.98 3.47
CA PRO A 105 -5.06 18.48 3.26
C PRO A 105 -5.05 19.61 2.22
N SER A 106 -5.88 19.49 1.19
CA SER A 106 -6.11 20.57 0.24
C SER A 106 -6.84 21.72 0.96
N ALA A 107 -6.54 22.97 0.60
CA ALA A 107 -7.25 24.16 1.09
C ALA A 107 -8.72 24.24 0.61
N ALA A 108 -9.21 23.24 -0.13
CA ALA A 108 -10.60 23.18 -0.57
C ALA A 108 -11.54 22.77 0.58
N ASN A 109 -12.71 23.41 0.66
CA ASN A 109 -13.78 23.23 1.66
C ASN A 109 -14.48 21.85 1.63
N THR A 110 -13.83 20.81 1.11
CA THR A 110 -14.40 19.46 1.04
C THR A 110 -14.31 18.80 2.41
N PRO A 111 -15.38 18.15 2.91
CA PRO A 111 -15.33 17.42 4.17
C PRO A 111 -14.49 16.15 3.98
N ILE A 112 -13.19 16.28 4.24
CA ILE A 112 -12.27 15.16 4.39
C ILE A 112 -12.26 14.79 5.87
N LEU A 113 -12.68 13.56 6.17
CA LEU A 113 -12.61 13.00 7.50
C LEU A 113 -11.47 11.99 7.57
N GLU A 114 -10.54 12.20 8.49
CA GLU A 114 -9.45 11.26 8.73
C GLU A 114 -9.79 10.37 9.92
N LEU A 115 -9.73 9.05 9.73
CA LEU A 115 -9.96 8.05 10.77
C LEU A 115 -8.69 7.22 10.96
N ASP A 116 -8.41 6.81 12.19
CA ASP A 116 -7.21 6.06 12.55
C ASP A 116 -7.23 4.60 12.10
N SER A 117 -8.42 4.01 11.93
CA SER A 117 -8.56 2.59 11.64
C SER A 117 -9.85 2.25 10.88
N PHE A 118 -9.87 1.05 10.30
CA PHE A 118 -11.10 0.47 9.77
C PHE A 118 -12.12 0.18 10.88
N ASP A 119 -11.67 -0.16 12.08
CA ASP A 119 -12.58 -0.48 13.20
C ASP A 119 -13.38 0.77 13.61
N THR A 120 -12.73 1.93 13.69
CA THR A 120 -13.39 3.22 13.94
C THR A 120 -14.42 3.54 12.86
N LEU A 121 -14.08 3.29 11.58
CA LEU A 121 -15.01 3.49 10.46
C LEU A 121 -16.23 2.57 10.54
N ILE A 122 -16.04 1.29 10.88
CA ILE A 122 -17.11 0.30 10.92
C ILE A 122 -18.01 0.52 12.14
N ALA A 123 -17.48 1.08 13.23
CA ALA A 123 -18.21 1.38 14.45
C ALA A 123 -19.01 2.70 14.37
N GLY A 124 -18.51 3.70 13.65
CA GLY A 124 -19.26 4.93 13.40
C GLY A 124 -20.21 4.74 12.22
N ASP A 125 -21.47 5.13 12.35
CA ASP A 125 -22.52 4.92 11.32
C ASP A 125 -22.30 5.69 9.98
N TYR A 126 -21.06 6.07 9.66
CA TYR A 126 -20.65 6.86 8.50
C TYR A 126 -21.14 6.32 7.15
N LEU A 127 -21.27 5.00 7.02
CA LEU A 127 -21.61 4.33 5.76
C LEU A 127 -23.13 4.18 5.56
N ARG A 128 -23.93 4.42 6.60
CA ARG A 128 -25.36 4.08 6.61
C ARG A 128 -26.12 4.81 5.51
N GLU A 129 -26.87 4.04 4.73
CA GLU A 129 -27.72 4.53 3.63
C GLU A 129 -26.95 5.29 2.54
N GLN A 130 -25.61 5.16 2.49
CA GLN A 130 -24.75 5.79 1.48
C GLN A 130 -24.50 4.87 0.28
N GLN A 131 -24.12 5.49 -0.85
CA GLN A 131 -23.50 4.84 -2.00
C GLN A 131 -21.99 4.99 -1.88
N VAL A 132 -21.34 3.98 -1.29
CA VAL A 132 -19.96 4.06 -0.84
C VAL A 132 -19.02 3.42 -1.86
N LEU A 133 -18.02 4.16 -2.32
CA LEU A 133 -16.90 3.59 -3.07
C LEU A 133 -15.72 3.28 -2.14
N LEU A 134 -15.42 2.00 -1.99
CA LEU A 134 -14.28 1.49 -1.23
C LEU A 134 -13.05 1.34 -2.14
N THR A 135 -12.03 2.17 -1.91
CA THR A 135 -10.73 2.13 -2.61
C THR A 135 -9.59 1.60 -1.72
N VAL A 136 -9.94 0.69 -0.81
CA VAL A 136 -9.09 0.22 0.31
C VAL A 136 -8.34 -1.09 0.01
N GLY A 137 -8.60 -1.69 -1.15
CA GLY A 137 -8.05 -2.97 -1.58
C GLY A 137 -8.83 -4.18 -1.05
N CYS A 138 -8.68 -5.34 -1.72
CA CYS A 138 -9.51 -6.52 -1.45
C CYS A 138 -9.39 -7.07 -0.02
N LYS A 139 -8.21 -7.00 0.59
CA LYS A 139 -7.96 -7.55 1.94
C LYS A 139 -8.82 -6.92 3.05
N ALA A 140 -9.26 -5.68 2.86
CA ALA A 140 -10.10 -4.98 3.84
C ALA A 140 -11.60 -5.23 3.62
N LEU A 141 -12.01 -5.72 2.43
CA LEU A 141 -13.42 -5.90 2.08
C LEU A 141 -14.20 -6.84 3.03
N PRO A 142 -13.61 -7.92 3.59
CA PRO A 142 -14.32 -8.75 4.57
C PRO A 142 -14.86 -7.98 5.79
N LEU A 143 -14.21 -6.88 6.19
CA LEU A 143 -14.65 -6.03 7.31
C LEU A 143 -16.00 -5.36 7.05
N PHE A 144 -16.38 -5.19 5.78
CA PHE A 144 -17.60 -4.49 5.36
C PHE A 144 -18.78 -5.45 5.12
N LYS A 145 -18.64 -6.75 5.42
CA LYS A 145 -19.68 -7.74 5.14
C LYS A 145 -21.02 -7.41 5.82
N SER A 146 -20.98 -6.94 7.07
CA SER A 146 -22.17 -6.51 7.83
C SER A 146 -22.81 -5.22 7.29
N TRP A 147 -22.09 -4.47 6.46
CA TRP A 147 -22.55 -3.21 5.87
C TRP A 147 -23.25 -3.38 4.53
N GLN A 148 -23.16 -4.55 3.89
CA GLN A 148 -23.80 -4.82 2.60
C GLN A 148 -25.33 -4.66 2.60
N GLU A 149 -25.96 -4.82 3.77
CA GLU A 149 -27.41 -4.65 3.97
C GLU A 149 -27.80 -3.24 4.42
N ARG A 150 -26.82 -2.42 4.84
CA ARG A 150 -27.03 -1.09 5.43
C ARG A 150 -26.59 0.05 4.51
N ALA A 151 -25.84 -0.27 3.46
CA ALA A 151 -25.27 0.67 2.51
C ALA A 151 -25.16 0.02 1.13
N THR A 152 -25.07 0.84 0.07
CA THR A 152 -24.73 0.35 -1.27
C THR A 152 -23.22 0.45 -1.45
N LEU A 153 -22.53 -0.68 -1.34
CA LEU A 153 -21.06 -0.71 -1.41
C LEU A 153 -20.56 -1.08 -2.80
N TYR A 154 -19.69 -0.22 -3.34
CA TYR A 154 -18.84 -0.46 -4.50
C TYR A 154 -17.42 -0.73 -4.03
N ALA A 155 -16.70 -1.65 -4.67
CA ALA A 155 -15.31 -1.91 -4.34
C ALA A 155 -14.41 -1.85 -5.57
N ARG A 156 -13.29 -1.13 -5.43
CA ARG A 156 -12.19 -1.19 -6.37
C ARG A 156 -11.15 -2.20 -5.93
N VAL A 157 -10.85 -3.14 -6.82
CA VAL A 157 -9.88 -4.21 -6.61
C VAL A 157 -8.90 -4.28 -7.78
N LEU A 158 -7.75 -4.91 -7.56
CA LEU A 158 -6.83 -5.20 -8.66
C LEU A 158 -7.48 -6.22 -9.62
N PRO A 159 -7.19 -6.14 -10.93
CA PRO A 159 -7.73 -7.05 -11.92
C PRO A 159 -7.02 -8.41 -11.86
N ASN A 160 -7.28 -9.18 -10.80
CA ASN A 160 -6.84 -10.56 -10.66
C ASN A 160 -7.90 -11.39 -9.93
N ILE A 161 -7.88 -12.71 -10.20
CA ILE A 161 -8.87 -13.68 -9.73
C ILE A 161 -9.01 -13.63 -8.20
N ALA A 162 -7.91 -13.77 -7.46
CA ALA A 162 -7.94 -13.79 -6.00
C ALA A 162 -8.57 -12.53 -5.38
N SER A 163 -8.34 -11.35 -5.98
CA SER A 163 -8.94 -10.10 -5.50
C SER A 163 -10.44 -10.04 -5.75
N ILE A 164 -10.88 -10.56 -6.90
CA ILE A 164 -12.30 -10.65 -7.26
C ILE A 164 -13.02 -11.66 -6.36
N GLU A 165 -12.44 -12.86 -6.18
CA GLU A 165 -12.99 -13.90 -5.28
C GLU A 165 -13.14 -13.40 -3.85
N THR A 166 -12.12 -12.70 -3.33
CA THR A 166 -12.19 -12.09 -1.99
C THR A 166 -13.36 -11.10 -1.89
N ALA A 167 -13.60 -10.30 -2.92
CA ALA A 167 -14.68 -9.32 -2.93
C ALA A 167 -16.06 -9.99 -3.01
N LEU A 168 -16.22 -11.00 -3.88
CA LEU A 168 -17.45 -11.79 -3.98
C LEU A 168 -17.77 -12.49 -2.64
N ALA A 169 -16.77 -13.09 -1.99
CA ALA A 169 -16.92 -13.72 -0.67
C ALA A 169 -17.30 -12.73 0.44
N ALA A 170 -16.92 -11.46 0.29
CA ALA A 170 -17.34 -10.35 1.15
C ALA A 170 -18.74 -9.79 0.82
N GLY A 171 -19.47 -10.39 -0.12
CA GLY A 171 -20.85 -10.05 -0.47
C GLY A 171 -20.99 -8.98 -1.55
N PHE A 172 -19.91 -8.55 -2.19
CA PHE A 172 -19.99 -7.59 -3.29
C PHE A 172 -20.59 -8.26 -4.54
N LYS A 173 -21.51 -7.57 -5.20
CA LYS A 173 -22.10 -8.01 -6.47
C LYS A 173 -21.20 -7.61 -7.65
N SER A 174 -21.25 -8.36 -8.74
CA SER A 174 -20.39 -8.13 -9.91
C SER A 174 -20.57 -6.75 -10.56
N ASP A 175 -21.78 -6.20 -10.52
CA ASP A 175 -22.12 -4.85 -11.01
C ASP A 175 -21.59 -3.72 -10.10
N ARG A 176 -21.06 -4.06 -8.92
CA ARG A 176 -20.49 -3.14 -7.94
C ARG A 176 -18.97 -3.34 -7.75
N LEU A 177 -18.35 -4.11 -8.64
CA LEU A 177 -16.91 -4.39 -8.62
C LEU A 177 -16.17 -3.70 -9.75
N ILE A 178 -15.08 -3.01 -9.39
CA ILE A 178 -14.23 -2.28 -10.31
C ILE A 178 -12.86 -2.93 -10.31
N ALA A 179 -12.64 -3.83 -11.27
CA ALA A 179 -11.36 -4.53 -11.45
C ALA A 179 -10.43 -3.69 -12.33
N ILE A 180 -9.66 -2.77 -11.73
CA ILE A 180 -8.77 -1.86 -12.46
C ILE A 180 -7.49 -1.58 -11.68
N ARG A 181 -6.38 -1.38 -12.39
CA ARG A 181 -5.08 -1.08 -11.77
C ARG A 181 -4.92 0.45 -11.59
N PRO A 182 -4.75 0.96 -10.36
CA PRO A 182 -4.44 2.37 -10.13
C PRO A 182 -2.98 2.72 -10.50
N PRO A 183 -2.62 4.01 -10.63
CA PRO A 183 -3.48 5.19 -10.47
C PRO A 183 -4.44 5.41 -11.65
N LEU A 184 -5.59 6.04 -11.39
CA LEU A 184 -6.57 6.42 -12.42
C LEU A 184 -6.46 7.91 -12.72
N SER A 185 -6.79 8.33 -13.94
CA SER A 185 -6.85 9.76 -14.26
C SER A 185 -8.01 10.44 -13.53
N PHE A 186 -7.89 11.76 -13.31
CA PHE A 186 -8.97 12.58 -12.74
C PHE A 186 -10.29 12.42 -13.50
N ALA A 187 -10.24 12.43 -14.84
CA ALA A 187 -11.42 12.28 -15.68
C ALA A 187 -12.10 10.91 -15.49
N LEU A 188 -11.32 9.83 -15.40
CA LEU A 188 -11.88 8.49 -15.21
C LEU A 188 -12.45 8.32 -13.79
N GLU A 189 -11.76 8.78 -12.74
CA GLU A 189 -12.32 8.77 -11.39
C GLU A 189 -13.63 9.56 -11.32
N THR A 190 -13.66 10.76 -11.88
CA THR A 190 -14.87 11.60 -11.94
C THR A 190 -16.02 10.87 -12.61
N ALA A 191 -15.78 10.28 -13.79
CA ALA A 191 -16.79 9.54 -14.53
C ALA A 191 -17.33 8.33 -13.75
N LEU A 192 -16.46 7.57 -13.08
CA LEU A 192 -16.85 6.42 -12.27
C LEU A 192 -17.73 6.83 -11.08
N TRP A 193 -17.38 7.93 -10.40
CA TRP A 193 -18.14 8.40 -9.23
C TRP A 193 -19.53 8.91 -9.65
N GLN A 194 -19.62 9.59 -10.79
CA GLN A 194 -20.89 10.05 -11.36
C GLN A 194 -21.75 8.89 -11.86
N GLN A 195 -21.17 7.92 -12.58
CA GLN A 195 -21.89 6.77 -13.13
C GLN A 195 -22.63 5.97 -12.05
N TRP A 196 -22.06 5.85 -10.86
CA TRP A 196 -22.64 5.12 -9.74
C TRP A 196 -23.26 6.01 -8.66
N ASN A 197 -23.39 7.32 -8.91
CA ASN A 197 -23.92 8.28 -7.95
C ASN A 197 -23.26 8.16 -6.57
N ILE A 198 -21.94 7.99 -6.53
CA ILE A 198 -21.18 7.78 -5.30
C ILE A 198 -21.37 8.99 -4.38
N SER A 199 -21.85 8.73 -3.16
CA SER A 199 -22.12 9.75 -2.15
C SER A 199 -21.07 9.79 -1.04
N LEU A 200 -20.20 8.78 -0.96
CA LEU A 200 -19.09 8.70 -0.02
C LEU A 200 -17.95 7.87 -0.60
N VAL A 201 -16.71 8.30 -0.39
CA VAL A 201 -15.53 7.50 -0.76
C VAL A 201 -14.72 7.17 0.49
N VAL A 202 -14.30 5.91 0.61
CA VAL A 202 -13.34 5.47 1.63
C VAL A 202 -12.04 5.10 0.94
N THR A 203 -10.93 5.70 1.39
CA THR A 203 -9.59 5.42 0.88
C THR A 203 -8.60 5.21 2.02
N LYS A 204 -7.47 4.58 1.70
CA LYS A 204 -6.26 4.61 2.53
C LYS A 204 -5.43 5.86 2.21
N ALA A 205 -4.64 6.31 3.17
CA ALA A 205 -3.61 7.35 3.03
C ALA A 205 -2.38 6.82 2.24
N SER A 206 -2.62 6.42 0.99
CA SER A 206 -1.63 5.77 0.11
C SER A 206 -0.65 6.74 -0.58
N GLY A 207 -0.81 8.06 -0.38
CA GLY A 207 -0.03 9.11 -1.03
C GLY A 207 -0.27 9.23 -2.54
N THR A 208 0.43 10.17 -3.19
CA THR A 208 0.28 10.54 -4.62
C THR A 208 0.44 9.34 -5.55
N ALA A 209 1.47 8.51 -5.37
CA ALA A 209 1.66 7.33 -6.21
C ALA A 209 0.56 6.26 -6.04
N GLY A 210 -0.28 6.36 -4.99
CA GLY A 210 -1.50 5.55 -4.82
C GLY A 210 -2.77 6.22 -5.36
N GLY A 211 -2.65 7.40 -5.99
CA GLY A 211 -3.75 8.21 -6.52
C GLY A 211 -4.62 8.86 -5.44
N GLU A 212 -4.10 9.06 -4.22
CA GLU A 212 -4.83 9.74 -3.15
C GLU A 212 -5.13 11.20 -3.48
N ASP A 213 -4.18 11.91 -4.06
CA ASP A 213 -4.29 13.28 -4.56
C ASP A 213 -5.43 13.43 -5.57
N ILE A 214 -5.52 12.52 -6.53
CA ILE A 214 -6.58 12.52 -7.54
C ILE A 214 -7.95 12.32 -6.88
N LYS A 215 -8.08 11.38 -5.93
CA LYS A 215 -9.34 11.19 -5.19
C LYS A 215 -9.72 12.42 -4.36
N ARG A 216 -8.75 13.09 -3.72
CA ARG A 216 -9.01 14.35 -2.99
C ARG A 216 -9.49 15.45 -3.93
N GLN A 217 -8.91 15.57 -5.13
CA GLN A 217 -9.35 16.52 -6.15
C GLN A 217 -10.77 16.20 -6.67
N VAL A 218 -11.08 14.93 -6.93
CA VAL A 218 -12.40 14.51 -7.42
C VAL A 218 -13.48 14.69 -6.34
N ALA A 219 -13.15 14.38 -5.07
CA ALA A 219 -14.02 14.67 -3.92
C ALA A 219 -14.36 16.15 -3.83
N ALA A 220 -13.37 17.03 -4.04
CA ALA A 220 -13.61 18.47 -4.08
C ALA A 220 -14.45 18.90 -5.28
N ASN A 221 -14.15 18.37 -6.45
CA ASN A 221 -14.86 18.71 -7.69
C ASN A 221 -16.34 18.29 -7.67
N LEU A 222 -16.64 17.12 -7.07
CA LEU A 222 -18.00 16.56 -7.02
C LEU A 222 -18.73 16.85 -5.71
N ASN A 223 -18.08 17.55 -4.76
CA ASN A 223 -18.58 17.76 -3.40
C ASN A 223 -18.99 16.44 -2.70
N VAL A 224 -18.20 15.38 -2.90
CA VAL A 224 -18.41 14.06 -2.31
C VAL A 224 -17.48 13.93 -1.09
N PRO A 225 -18.01 13.64 0.11
CA PRO A 225 -17.19 13.40 1.29
C PRO A 225 -16.16 12.28 1.07
N LEU A 226 -14.97 12.47 1.63
CA LEU A 226 -13.87 11.51 1.56
C LEU A 226 -13.44 11.11 2.96
N ILE A 227 -13.57 9.84 3.29
CA ILE A 227 -12.98 9.26 4.49
C ILE A 227 -11.61 8.69 4.12
N VAL A 228 -10.58 9.16 4.81
CA VAL A 228 -9.21 8.68 4.68
C VAL A 228 -8.85 7.91 5.94
N ILE A 229 -8.63 6.61 5.82
CA ILE A 229 -7.99 5.83 6.88
C ILE A 229 -6.53 6.25 6.91
N THR A 230 -6.03 6.72 8.04
CA THR A 230 -4.64 7.17 8.20
C THR A 230 -3.68 5.97 8.23
N ARG A 231 -2.39 6.24 8.16
CA ARG A 231 -1.37 5.19 8.18
C ARG A 231 -1.19 4.68 9.62
N PRO A 232 -1.03 3.35 9.82
CA PRO A 232 -0.63 2.82 11.10
C PRO A 232 0.67 3.47 11.59
N GLN A 233 0.75 3.78 12.88
CA GLN A 233 1.94 4.36 13.49
C GLN A 233 2.91 3.23 13.88
N ILE A 234 4.12 3.26 13.30
CA ILE A 234 5.23 2.34 13.63
C ILE A 234 6.47 3.17 13.93
N ILE A 235 7.20 2.80 14.98
CA ILE A 235 8.50 3.39 15.28
C ILE A 235 9.55 2.64 14.46
N TYR A 236 10.07 3.29 13.42
CA TYR A 236 11.14 2.74 12.59
C TYR A 236 12.51 3.18 13.14
N PRO A 237 13.55 2.32 13.07
CA PRO A 237 14.92 2.69 13.47
C PRO A 237 15.46 3.89 12.68
N GLN A 238 15.23 3.90 11.37
CA GLN A 238 15.55 4.99 10.45
C GLN A 238 14.48 5.05 9.37
N GLN A 239 14.08 6.25 8.96
CA GLN A 239 13.06 6.47 7.94
C GLN A 239 13.46 7.61 7.01
N THR A 240 13.14 7.47 5.72
CA THR A 240 13.27 8.53 4.71
C THR A 240 12.08 8.52 3.74
N SER A 241 11.80 9.66 3.13
CA SER A 241 10.90 9.78 1.97
C SER A 241 11.64 10.00 0.65
N GLU A 242 12.97 10.09 0.68
CA GLU A 242 13.80 10.56 -0.43
C GLU A 242 14.63 9.41 -1.03
N PHE A 243 14.50 9.19 -2.33
CA PHE A 243 15.26 8.15 -3.02
C PHE A 243 16.79 8.31 -2.92
N PRO A 244 17.38 9.53 -2.98
CA PRO A 244 18.81 9.71 -2.81
C PRO A 244 19.33 9.23 -1.45
N GLU A 245 18.55 9.39 -0.37
CA GLU A 245 18.94 8.94 0.97
C GLU A 245 18.97 7.42 1.08
N VAL A 246 18.07 6.72 0.39
CA VAL A 246 18.11 5.24 0.28
C VAL A 246 19.42 4.77 -0.34
N LEU A 247 19.85 5.42 -1.41
CA LEU A 247 21.12 5.07 -2.07
C LEU A 247 22.32 5.40 -1.18
N ALA A 248 22.30 6.54 -0.48
CA ALA A 248 23.36 6.92 0.44
C ALA A 248 23.49 5.90 1.59
N PHE A 249 22.37 5.50 2.19
CA PHE A 249 22.31 4.45 3.22
C PHE A 249 22.92 3.13 2.73
N CYS A 250 22.54 2.66 1.53
CA CYS A 250 23.05 1.40 0.98
C CYS A 250 24.54 1.43 0.62
N ARG A 251 25.16 2.61 0.50
CA ARG A 251 26.61 2.75 0.21
C ARG A 251 27.48 2.81 1.46
N GLN A 252 26.88 3.03 2.62
CA GLN A 252 27.58 3.12 3.91
C GLN A 252 27.83 1.76 4.56
N VAL A 253 27.25 0.69 4.00
CA VAL A 253 27.25 -0.68 4.52
C VAL A 253 28.18 -1.61 3.75
#